data_AF-A0A7C9EZA7-F1
#
_entry.id   AF-A0A7C9EZA7-F1
#
_cell.length_a   1.000
_cell.length_b   1.000
_cell.length_c   1.000
_cell.angle_alpha   90.00
_cell.angle_beta   90.00
_cell.angle_gamma   90.00
#
_symmetry.space_group_name_H-M   'P 1'
#
loop_
_entity.id
_entity.type
_entity.pdbx_description
1 polymer ?
#
loop_
_entity_poly.entity_id
_entity_poly.type
_entity_poly.pdbx_seq_one_letter_code
_entity_poly.pdbx_strand_id
1 'polypeptide(L)'
;HPFAEHIVYFLLFTIPMLTAALVGTTSIVSLAIYITYIDLMNNMGHCNFEVIPKWLFTVFPPLKYLVYTPSYHSLHHTQFRTNYSLFMPFYDYIYGTMDKSSDSLYKSSLQRPDDIPNAVYLTHLTTPQSIYHLRIGFASLASKPFTSKWYMWLMWPVTLWSMIVAWIYGRTFVAERNIFKKVKLQSWVVPRYNVHYRLQWQRKAINKLIEEAILEADEKGIKIVSLGLLNQGKELNGNGEVYVAKHPKLKVKLVDGSSLAVAVVLNSIPKGTSQVLFRGRPCKVAVSIISELCRRGIQVSLKL
;
A
#
# COMPACT_ATOMS: atom_id res chain seq x y z
N HIS A 1 3.15 25.79 5.60
CA HIS A 1 4.04 26.81 6.19
C HIS A 1 3.88 28.13 5.47
N PRO A 2 3.92 29.28 6.16
CA PRO A 2 4.01 30.59 5.55
C PRO A 2 5.26 30.70 4.66
N PHE A 3 5.26 31.65 3.72
CA PHE A 3 6.37 31.84 2.76
C PHE A 3 7.71 32.12 3.46
N ALA A 4 7.71 32.94 4.51
CA ALA A 4 8.93 33.27 5.27
C ALA A 4 9.56 32.04 5.94
N GLU A 5 8.74 31.11 6.43
CA GLU A 5 9.23 29.87 7.05
C GLU A 5 9.97 28.99 6.03
N HIS A 6 9.52 28.97 4.77
CA HIS A 6 10.22 28.24 3.70
C HIS A 6 11.60 28.84 3.39
N ILE A 7 11.74 30.16 3.39
CA ILE A 7 13.03 30.82 3.18
C ILE A 7 14.00 30.45 4.30
N VAL A 8 13.54 30.51 5.55
CA VAL A 8 14.34 30.16 6.72
C VAL A 8 14.75 28.68 6.68
N TYR A 9 13.83 27.77 6.35
CA TYR A 9 14.18 26.35 6.17
C TYR A 9 15.23 26.14 5.08
N PHE A 10 15.05 26.78 3.93
CA PHE A 10 15.97 26.64 2.81
C PHE A 10 17.39 27.05 3.23
N LEU A 11 17.53 28.22 3.86
CA LEU A 11 18.80 28.72 4.38
C LEU A 11 19.40 27.78 5.43
N LEU A 12 18.61 27.37 6.43
CA LEU A 12 19.06 26.47 7.50
C LEU A 12 19.60 25.15 6.95
N PHE A 13 18.88 24.56 5.99
CA PHE A 13 19.28 23.29 5.39
C PHE A 13 20.45 23.41 4.42
N THR A 14 20.73 24.59 3.86
CA THR A 14 21.93 24.76 3.01
C THR A 14 23.22 24.88 3.81
N ILE A 15 23.16 25.26 5.10
CA ILE A 15 24.36 25.48 5.93
C ILE A 15 25.28 24.25 5.94
N PRO A 16 24.84 23.01 6.27
CA PRO A 16 25.74 21.86 6.29
C PRO A 16 26.37 21.55 4.93
N MET A 17 25.62 21.77 3.84
CA MET A 17 26.13 21.56 2.47
C MET A 17 27.21 22.57 2.11
N LEU A 18 26.98 23.86 2.42
CA LEU A 18 27.95 24.93 2.20
C LEU A 18 29.19 24.75 3.06
N THR A 19 29.03 24.42 4.34
CA THR A 19 30.15 24.16 5.25
C THR A 19 31.01 23.01 4.75
N ALA A 20 30.41 21.88 4.36
CA ALA A 20 31.17 20.76 3.81
C ALA A 20 31.91 21.14 2.51
N ALA A 21 31.31 22.00 1.67
CA ALA A 21 31.91 22.46 0.43
C ALA A 21 33.11 23.39 0.70
N LEU A 22 32.95 24.32 1.64
CA LEU A 22 34.01 25.26 2.04
C LEU A 22 35.19 24.56 2.72
N VAL A 23 34.93 23.49 3.49
CA VAL A 23 35.98 22.69 4.15
C VAL A 23 36.61 21.66 3.18
N GLY A 24 36.05 21.50 1.97
CA GLY A 24 36.59 20.58 0.96
C GLY A 24 36.27 19.10 1.21
N THR A 25 35.31 18.79 2.08
CA THR A 25 34.93 17.40 2.45
C THR A 25 33.64 16.94 1.76
N THR A 26 33.08 17.74 0.86
CA THR A 26 31.85 17.39 0.14
C THR A 26 32.07 16.25 -0.84
N SER A 27 31.14 15.28 -0.83
CA SER A 27 31.01 14.26 -1.87
C SER A 27 29.58 14.23 -2.43
N ILE A 28 29.41 13.70 -3.64
CA ILE A 28 28.08 13.51 -4.24
C ILE A 28 27.21 12.61 -3.35
N VAL A 29 27.80 11.57 -2.78
CA VAL A 29 27.11 10.62 -1.90
C VAL A 29 26.64 11.31 -0.61
N SER A 30 27.50 12.11 0.03
CA SER A 30 27.13 12.82 1.27
C SER A 30 26.02 13.83 1.04
N LEU A 31 26.04 14.57 -0.09
CA LEU A 31 24.95 15.49 -0.46
C LEU A 31 23.65 14.74 -0.72
N ALA A 32 23.70 13.65 -1.48
CA ALA A 32 22.53 12.85 -1.79
C ALA A 32 21.88 12.27 -0.52
N ILE A 33 22.69 11.72 0.40
CA ILE A 33 22.21 11.20 1.69
C ILE A 33 21.59 12.33 2.52
N TYR A 34 22.25 13.47 2.63
CA TYR A 34 21.76 14.61 3.41
C TYR A 34 20.41 15.11 2.89
N ILE A 35 20.30 15.41 1.60
CA ILE A 35 19.05 15.88 0.98
C ILE A 35 17.94 14.84 1.18
N THR A 36 18.23 13.57 0.89
CA THR A 36 17.26 12.48 1.07
C THR A 36 16.80 12.36 2.52
N TYR A 37 17.70 12.50 3.49
CA TYR A 37 17.38 12.44 4.91
C TYR A 37 16.47 13.60 5.34
N ILE A 38 16.81 14.84 4.98
CA ILE A 38 16.01 16.02 5.32
C ILE A 38 14.60 15.89 4.73
N ASP A 39 14.49 15.51 3.45
CA ASP A 39 13.20 15.30 2.80
C ASP A 39 12.40 14.18 3.46
N LEU A 40 13.03 13.04 3.72
CA LEU A 40 12.37 11.89 4.36
C LEU A 40 11.85 12.26 5.75
N MET A 41 12.69 12.91 6.56
CA MET A 41 12.33 13.33 7.91
C MET A 41 11.18 14.33 7.88
N ASN A 42 11.27 15.38 7.07
CA ASN A 42 10.22 16.37 6.95
C ASN A 42 8.88 15.76 6.50
N ASN A 43 8.90 14.92 5.46
CA ASN A 43 7.69 14.23 4.97
C ASN A 43 7.13 13.27 6.02
N MET A 44 7.98 12.54 6.76
CA MET A 44 7.58 11.68 7.86
C MET A 44 6.88 12.51 8.95
N GLY A 45 7.44 13.65 9.35
CA GLY A 45 6.81 14.52 10.35
C GLY A 45 5.39 14.95 10.00
N HIS A 46 5.11 15.13 8.71
CA HIS A 46 3.81 15.59 8.21
C HIS A 46 2.87 14.47 7.73
N CYS A 47 3.24 13.19 7.86
CA CYS A 47 2.46 12.10 7.26
C CYS A 47 1.20 11.68 8.06
N ASN A 48 0.90 12.33 9.20
CA ASN A 48 -0.25 12.07 10.09
C ASN A 48 -0.41 10.60 10.54
N PHE A 49 0.64 9.80 10.34
CA PHE A 49 0.66 8.37 10.59
C PHE A 49 1.94 8.02 11.35
N GLU A 50 1.80 7.35 12.49
CA GLU A 50 2.95 7.01 13.33
C GLU A 50 3.66 5.77 12.74
N VAL A 51 4.83 5.99 12.15
CA VAL A 51 5.60 4.95 11.44
C VAL A 51 6.66 4.29 12.31
N ILE A 52 7.09 4.92 13.42
CA ILE A 52 8.19 4.42 14.24
C ILE A 52 7.65 3.40 15.25
N PRO A 53 7.97 2.09 15.15
CA PRO A 53 7.45 1.08 16.06
C PRO A 53 8.07 1.15 17.46
N LYS A 54 7.30 0.76 18.50
CA LYS A 54 7.74 0.81 19.91
C LYS A 54 9.02 0.04 20.20
N TRP A 55 9.24 -1.07 19.48
CA TRP A 55 10.40 -1.92 19.72
C TRP A 55 11.72 -1.21 19.42
N LEU A 56 11.76 -0.26 18.48
CA LEU A 56 12.98 0.51 18.18
C LEU A 56 13.43 1.32 19.40
N PHE A 57 12.50 1.99 20.07
CA PHE A 57 12.78 2.73 21.31
C PHE A 57 13.00 1.82 22.52
N THR A 58 12.64 0.53 22.42
CA THR A 58 12.91 -0.44 23.48
C THR A 58 14.32 -1.02 23.33
N VAL A 59 14.73 -1.35 22.10
CA VAL A 59 16.06 -1.90 21.78
C VAL A 59 17.14 -0.82 21.87
N PHE A 60 16.85 0.41 21.44
CA PHE A 60 17.77 1.53 21.54
C PHE A 60 17.06 2.79 22.05
N PRO A 61 16.86 2.92 23.38
CA PRO A 61 16.16 4.05 24.00
C PRO A 61 16.68 5.44 23.61
N PRO A 62 18.00 5.67 23.43
CA PRO A 62 18.50 6.98 22.99
C PRO A 62 17.94 7.45 21.65
N LEU A 63 17.49 6.53 20.78
CA LEU A 63 16.93 6.87 19.46
C LEU A 63 15.79 7.87 19.54
N LYS A 64 14.97 7.79 20.58
CA LYS A 64 13.83 8.68 20.83
C LYS A 64 14.24 10.16 20.88
N TYR A 65 15.47 10.44 21.30
CA TYR A 65 16.01 11.79 21.39
C TYR A 65 16.79 12.20 20.13
N LEU A 66 17.22 11.24 19.31
CA LEU A 66 17.98 11.49 18.09
C LEU A 66 17.08 11.71 16.87
N VAL A 67 15.92 11.05 16.83
CA VAL A 67 14.99 11.05 15.70
C VAL A 67 13.58 11.32 16.22
N TYR A 68 12.99 12.43 15.77
CA TYR A 68 11.62 12.77 16.13
C TYR A 68 10.58 11.86 15.45
N THR A 69 9.38 11.81 16.04
CA THR A 69 8.23 11.09 15.50
C THR A 69 7.22 12.04 14.85
N PRO A 70 6.38 11.57 13.90
CA PRO A 70 5.20 12.31 13.45
C PRO A 70 4.38 12.92 14.59
N SER A 71 4.19 12.18 15.69
CA SER A 71 3.48 12.70 16.87
C SER A 71 4.18 13.89 17.53
N TYR A 72 5.51 13.83 17.67
CA TYR A 72 6.32 14.92 18.23
C TYR A 72 6.19 16.22 17.39
N HIS A 73 6.25 16.09 16.07
CA HIS A 73 6.15 17.22 15.15
C HIS A 73 4.73 17.75 15.01
N SER A 74 3.73 16.88 15.12
CA SER A 74 2.36 17.35 15.23
C SER A 74 2.16 18.22 16.47
N LEU A 75 2.83 17.93 17.59
CA LEU A 75 2.79 18.78 18.78
C LEU A 75 3.49 20.12 18.54
N HIS A 76 4.61 20.15 17.81
CA HIS A 76 5.23 21.41 17.39
C HIS A 76 4.24 22.33 16.64
N HIS A 77 3.43 21.77 15.73
CA HIS A 77 2.43 22.54 14.96
C HIS A 77 1.16 22.91 15.73
N THR A 78 0.87 22.22 16.83
CA THR A 78 -0.38 22.41 17.59
C THR A 78 -0.17 23.12 18.93
N GLN A 79 1.03 22.99 19.51
CA GLN A 79 1.46 23.55 20.79
C GLN A 79 2.70 24.44 20.56
N PHE A 80 2.46 25.69 20.14
CA PHE A 80 3.49 26.65 19.69
C PHE A 80 4.62 26.97 20.68
N ARG A 81 4.54 26.49 21.92
CA ARG A 81 5.54 26.77 22.97
C ARG A 81 6.36 25.54 23.37
N THR A 82 6.36 24.51 22.54
CA THR A 82 7.01 23.23 22.82
C THR A 82 7.61 22.63 21.56
N ASN A 83 8.54 21.69 21.71
CA ASN A 83 9.13 20.91 20.63
C ASN A 83 9.75 21.80 19.52
N TYR A 84 10.70 22.67 19.87
CA TYR A 84 11.33 23.62 18.94
C TYR A 84 12.35 22.99 17.99
N SER A 85 12.95 21.86 18.36
CA SER A 85 13.92 21.14 17.55
C SER A 85 13.23 20.48 16.38
N LEU A 86 13.81 20.70 15.19
CA LEU A 86 13.22 20.23 13.95
C LEU A 86 13.24 18.71 13.83
N PHE A 87 14.42 18.08 13.95
CA PHE A 87 14.59 16.64 13.72
C PHE A 87 15.10 15.83 14.92
N MET A 88 15.70 16.49 15.90
CA MET A 88 16.41 15.86 17.01
C MET A 88 15.85 16.33 18.36
N PRO A 89 14.90 15.59 18.97
CA PRO A 89 14.24 15.98 20.23
C PRO A 89 15.16 16.17 21.44
N PHE A 90 16.41 15.72 21.37
CA PHE A 90 17.42 15.86 22.41
C PHE A 90 17.57 17.29 22.93
N TYR A 91 17.56 18.30 22.06
CA TYR A 91 17.72 19.68 22.51
C TYR A 91 16.49 20.16 23.29
N ASP A 92 15.28 19.79 22.86
CA ASP A 92 14.07 20.08 23.63
C ASP A 92 14.02 19.36 24.99
N TYR A 93 14.59 18.17 25.05
CA TYR A 93 14.74 17.45 26.31
C TYR A 93 15.67 18.19 27.27
N ILE A 94 16.85 18.63 26.80
CA ILE A 94 17.84 19.32 27.65
C ILE A 94 17.37 20.72 28.05
N TYR A 95 16.74 21.47 27.15
CA TYR A 95 16.26 22.81 27.42
C TYR A 95 14.86 22.85 28.07
N GLY A 96 14.26 21.69 28.33
CA GLY A 96 12.96 21.59 29.02
C GLY A 96 11.78 22.09 28.20
N THR A 97 11.91 22.12 26.87
CA THR A 97 10.88 22.59 25.93
C THR A 97 10.13 21.43 25.26
N MET A 98 10.45 20.19 25.59
CA MET A 98 9.72 19.01 25.12
C MET A 98 8.30 18.98 25.71
N ASP A 99 7.30 18.82 24.86
CA ASP A 99 5.91 18.71 25.27
C ASP A 99 5.68 17.46 26.12
N LYS A 100 5.06 17.63 27.28
CA LYS A 100 4.81 16.56 28.27
C LYS A 100 3.92 15.44 27.73
N SER A 101 3.09 15.72 26.74
CA SER A 101 2.18 14.75 26.12
C SER A 101 2.82 13.94 24.99
N SER A 102 4.06 14.25 24.58
CA SER A 102 4.75 13.59 23.45
C SER A 102 4.72 12.07 23.53
N ASP A 103 5.02 11.50 24.69
CA ASP A 103 5.05 10.05 24.89
C ASP A 103 3.67 9.40 24.88
N SER A 104 2.70 10.04 25.54
CA SER A 104 1.32 9.57 25.55
C SER A 104 0.72 9.63 24.15
N LEU A 105 0.96 10.71 23.41
CA LEU A 105 0.46 10.89 22.06
C LEU A 105 1.05 9.83 21.13
N TYR A 106 2.38 9.65 21.14
CA TYR A 106 3.05 8.59 20.40
C TYR A 106 2.45 7.21 20.69
N LYS A 107 2.30 6.85 21.97
CA LYS A 107 1.74 5.54 22.37
C LYS A 107 0.29 5.36 21.92
N SER A 108 -0.54 6.41 22.01
CA SER A 108 -1.94 6.39 21.57
C SER A 108 -2.08 6.33 20.04
N SER A 109 -1.20 7.02 19.30
CA SER A 109 -1.19 7.05 17.84
C SER A 109 -0.90 5.66 17.27
N LEU A 110 -0.07 4.87 17.95
CA LEU A 110 0.19 3.47 17.61
C LEU A 110 -0.94 2.50 17.97
N GLN A 111 -1.83 2.89 18.88
CA GLN A 111 -2.96 2.08 19.35
C GLN A 111 -4.28 2.45 18.69
N ARG A 112 -4.25 3.24 17.60
CA ARG A 112 -5.47 3.67 16.90
C ARG A 112 -6.35 2.43 16.61
N PRO A 113 -7.63 2.44 17.04
CA PRO A 113 -8.51 1.32 16.82
C PRO A 113 -8.59 1.01 15.32
N ASP A 114 -8.49 -0.26 14.99
CA ASP A 114 -8.62 -0.72 13.61
C ASP A 114 -9.99 -0.27 13.08
N ASP A 115 -9.98 0.59 12.06
CA ASP A 115 -11.22 0.95 11.38
C ASP A 115 -11.69 -0.27 10.57
N ILE A 116 -12.69 -0.97 11.10
CA ILE A 116 -13.23 -2.20 10.49
C ILE A 116 -13.92 -1.84 9.17
N PRO A 117 -13.40 -2.31 8.02
CA PRO A 117 -14.02 -2.01 6.74
C PRO A 117 -15.30 -2.84 6.54
N ASN A 118 -16.20 -2.34 5.70
CA ASN A 118 -17.37 -3.11 5.30
C ASN A 118 -16.99 -4.23 4.33
N ALA A 119 -16.01 -3.99 3.45
CA ALA A 119 -15.52 -4.99 2.52
C ALA A 119 -14.01 -4.86 2.27
N VAL A 120 -13.40 -6.00 1.98
CA VAL A 120 -11.99 -6.13 1.63
C VAL A 120 -11.87 -6.65 0.20
N TYR A 121 -10.99 -6.03 -0.58
CA TYR A 121 -10.54 -6.55 -1.87
C TYR A 121 -9.14 -7.14 -1.69
N LEU A 122 -9.04 -8.46 -1.78
CA LEU A 122 -7.79 -9.20 -1.62
C LEU A 122 -7.10 -9.32 -2.99
N THR A 123 -6.08 -8.51 -3.22
CA THR A 123 -5.30 -8.44 -4.46
C THR A 123 -3.90 -9.02 -4.26
N HIS A 124 -3.06 -8.95 -5.30
CA HIS A 124 -1.64 -9.28 -5.23
C HIS A 124 -0.85 -8.40 -6.23
N LEU A 125 0.48 -8.46 -6.16
CA LEU A 125 1.36 -7.72 -7.08
C LEU A 125 1.32 -8.37 -8.46
N THR A 126 1.24 -7.58 -9.53
CA THR A 126 1.10 -8.14 -10.88
C THR A 126 2.47 -8.41 -11.51
N THR A 127 3.11 -7.36 -12.05
CA THR A 127 4.47 -7.41 -12.61
C THR A 127 5.49 -6.99 -11.55
N PRO A 128 6.79 -7.31 -11.71
CA PRO A 128 7.83 -6.84 -10.79
C PRO A 128 7.79 -5.32 -10.55
N GLN A 129 7.48 -4.55 -11.59
CA GLN A 129 7.36 -3.09 -11.55
C GLN A 129 6.06 -2.58 -10.91
N SER A 130 5.07 -3.44 -10.64
CA SER A 130 3.81 -3.01 -10.02
C SER A 130 3.98 -2.44 -8.62
N ILE A 131 5.11 -2.74 -7.95
CA ILE A 131 5.47 -2.17 -6.65
C ILE A 131 5.57 -0.64 -6.69
N TYR A 132 6.00 -0.06 -7.82
CA TYR A 132 6.12 1.39 -8.00
C TYR A 132 4.78 2.12 -8.11
N HIS A 133 3.70 1.37 -8.30
CA HIS A 133 2.34 1.92 -8.33
C HIS A 133 1.61 1.75 -7.00
N LEU A 134 2.28 1.23 -5.96
CA LEU A 134 1.79 1.41 -4.61
C LEU A 134 1.89 2.89 -4.23
N ARG A 135 0.91 3.40 -3.47
CA ARG A 135 0.88 4.82 -3.05
C ARG A 135 2.07 5.21 -2.18
N ILE A 136 2.69 4.25 -1.52
CA ILE A 136 3.87 4.46 -0.68
C ILE A 136 5.13 4.40 -1.55
N GLY A 137 6.00 5.40 -1.41
CA GLY A 137 7.27 5.51 -2.11
C GLY A 137 7.22 6.38 -3.36
N PHE A 138 6.42 6.01 -4.36
CA PHE A 138 6.44 6.67 -5.67
C PHE A 138 5.08 7.26 -6.07
N ALA A 139 4.61 8.26 -5.32
CA ALA A 139 3.30 8.90 -5.53
C ALA A 139 3.09 9.42 -6.98
N SER A 140 4.15 9.92 -7.64
CA SER A 140 4.10 10.35 -9.04
C SER A 140 3.82 9.21 -10.03
N LEU A 141 4.31 8.00 -9.73
CA LEU A 141 4.04 6.80 -10.52
C LEU A 141 2.68 6.22 -10.19
N ALA A 142 2.35 6.13 -8.90
CA ALA A 142 1.06 5.62 -8.42
C ALA A 142 -0.16 6.45 -8.90
N SER A 143 0.02 7.75 -9.16
CA SER A 143 -1.03 8.62 -9.70
C SER A 143 -1.27 8.47 -11.20
N LYS A 144 -0.44 7.71 -11.91
CA LYS A 144 -0.52 7.53 -13.37
C LYS A 144 -0.86 6.08 -13.73
N PRO A 145 -1.56 5.85 -14.85
CA PRO A 145 -1.73 4.50 -15.38
C PRO A 145 -0.38 3.81 -15.57
N PHE A 146 -0.36 2.49 -15.33
CA PHE A 146 0.85 1.69 -15.52
C PHE A 146 1.35 1.82 -16.95
N THR A 147 2.59 2.29 -17.10
CA THR A 147 3.28 2.37 -18.39
C THR A 147 4.73 1.95 -18.20
N SER A 148 5.23 1.05 -19.05
CA SER A 148 6.64 0.66 -19.04
C SER A 148 7.49 1.83 -19.50
N LYS A 149 8.39 2.31 -18.64
CA LYS A 149 9.34 3.39 -18.94
C LYS A 149 10.75 2.83 -18.93
N TRP A 150 11.61 3.36 -19.80
CA TRP A 150 12.99 2.88 -19.93
C TRP A 150 13.76 2.95 -18.59
N TYR A 151 13.58 4.03 -17.82
CA TYR A 151 14.29 4.23 -16.55
C TYR A 151 13.85 3.26 -15.44
N MET A 152 12.73 2.55 -15.59
CA MET A 152 12.33 1.51 -14.64
C MET A 152 13.36 0.36 -14.60
N TRP A 153 14.14 0.19 -15.67
CA TRP A 153 15.27 -0.73 -15.65
C TRP A 153 16.36 -0.31 -14.68
N LEU A 154 16.60 0.99 -14.45
CA LEU A 154 17.57 1.44 -13.45
C LEU A 154 17.11 1.13 -12.02
N MET A 155 15.81 0.99 -11.81
CA MET A 155 15.20 0.61 -10.53
C MET A 155 15.21 -0.91 -10.28
N TRP A 156 15.90 -1.70 -11.10
CA TRP A 156 15.97 -3.15 -10.92
C TRP A 156 16.45 -3.60 -9.52
N PRO A 157 17.37 -2.91 -8.80
CA PRO A 157 17.78 -3.34 -7.46
C PRO A 157 16.64 -3.25 -6.45
N VAL A 158 15.85 -2.15 -6.51
CA VAL A 158 14.66 -1.96 -5.68
C VAL A 158 13.61 -3.02 -6.01
N THR A 159 13.46 -3.33 -7.29
CA THR A 159 12.55 -4.38 -7.77
C THR A 159 12.94 -5.74 -7.19
N LEU A 160 14.21 -6.13 -7.32
CA LEU A 160 14.72 -7.40 -6.84
C LEU A 160 14.57 -7.52 -5.32
N TRP A 161 14.92 -6.45 -4.60
CA TRP A 161 14.72 -6.37 -3.16
C TRP A 161 13.24 -6.56 -2.78
N SER A 162 12.33 -5.87 -3.47
CA SER A 162 10.90 -6.00 -3.22
C SER A 162 10.38 -7.41 -3.49
N MET A 163 10.92 -8.12 -4.48
CA MET A 163 10.57 -9.52 -4.75
C MET A 163 11.05 -10.46 -3.64
N ILE A 164 12.27 -10.27 -3.13
CA ILE A 164 12.80 -11.05 -2.01
C ILE A 164 11.96 -10.79 -0.75
N VAL A 165 11.72 -9.52 -0.41
CA VAL A 165 10.89 -9.13 0.74
C VAL A 165 9.49 -9.73 0.59
N ALA A 166 8.85 -9.57 -0.58
CA ALA A 166 7.53 -10.12 -0.82
C ALA A 166 7.52 -11.63 -0.62
N TRP A 167 8.52 -12.36 -1.13
CA TRP A 167 8.62 -13.81 -1.00
C TRP A 167 8.73 -14.25 0.47
N ILE A 168 9.56 -13.58 1.27
CA ILE A 168 9.76 -13.87 2.70
C ILE A 168 8.55 -13.42 3.54
N TYR A 169 7.88 -12.34 3.14
CA TYR A 169 6.75 -11.80 3.88
C TYR A 169 5.59 -12.81 3.85
N GLY A 170 5.28 -13.33 5.04
CA GLY A 170 4.32 -14.40 5.26
C GLY A 170 2.95 -13.93 5.70
N ARG A 171 2.58 -12.66 5.47
CA ARG A 171 1.28 -12.08 5.85
C ARG A 171 0.75 -11.15 4.79
N THR A 172 -0.56 -10.99 4.72
CA THR A 172 -1.18 -9.92 3.95
C THR A 172 -0.98 -8.57 4.64
N PHE A 173 -0.99 -7.49 3.85
CA PHE A 173 -0.94 -6.13 4.39
C PHE A 173 -1.94 -5.22 3.70
N VAL A 174 -2.38 -4.16 4.40
CA VAL A 174 -3.31 -3.18 3.85
C VAL A 174 -2.53 -2.18 2.99
N ALA A 175 -2.81 -2.15 1.69
CA ALA A 175 -2.19 -1.20 0.77
C ALA A 175 -3.02 0.08 0.61
N GLU A 176 -4.34 -0.01 0.78
CA GLU A 176 -5.24 1.12 0.57
C GLU A 176 -6.46 1.05 1.48
N ARG A 177 -6.91 2.22 1.92
CA ARG A 177 -8.17 2.42 2.66
C ARG A 177 -8.97 3.49 1.94
N ASN A 178 -10.21 3.18 1.56
CA ASN A 178 -11.10 4.10 0.86
C ASN A 178 -12.45 4.20 1.56
N ILE A 179 -13.03 5.39 1.55
CA ILE A 179 -14.37 5.63 2.10
C ILE A 179 -15.23 6.21 0.98
N PHE A 180 -16.25 5.47 0.57
CA PHE A 180 -17.25 5.91 -0.40
C PHE A 180 -18.58 6.13 0.30
N LYS A 181 -18.88 7.39 0.65
CA LYS A 181 -20.03 7.75 1.48
C LYS A 181 -20.04 6.98 2.81
N LYS A 182 -20.90 5.97 2.93
CA LYS A 182 -21.04 5.12 4.13
C LYS A 182 -20.30 3.78 4.02
N VAL A 183 -19.65 3.50 2.88
CA VAL A 183 -18.96 2.23 2.63
C VAL A 183 -17.46 2.40 2.80
N LYS A 184 -16.90 1.68 3.76
CA LYS A 184 -15.46 1.57 4.02
C LYS A 184 -14.90 0.36 3.30
N LEU A 185 -13.91 0.58 2.46
CA LEU A 185 -13.24 -0.44 1.65
C LEU A 185 -11.75 -0.48 1.99
N GLN A 186 -11.18 -1.68 2.02
CA GLN A 186 -9.74 -1.86 2.10
C GLN A 186 -9.23 -2.76 0.98
N SER A 187 -8.05 -2.44 0.45
CA SER A 187 -7.31 -3.30 -0.47
C SER A 187 -6.21 -3.99 0.31
N TRP A 188 -6.32 -5.30 0.47
CA TRP A 188 -5.30 -6.13 1.11
C TRP A 188 -4.46 -6.79 0.03
N VAL A 189 -3.15 -6.81 0.22
CA VAL A 189 -2.20 -7.36 -0.75
C VAL A 189 -1.61 -8.64 -0.21
N VAL A 190 -1.79 -9.73 -0.96
CA VAL A 190 -0.96 -10.92 -0.84
C VAL A 190 0.41 -10.57 -1.43
N PRO A 191 1.52 -10.67 -0.67
CA PRO A 191 2.86 -10.27 -1.09
C PRO A 191 3.45 -11.26 -2.10
N ARG A 192 2.79 -11.43 -3.25
CA ARG A 192 3.15 -12.39 -4.30
C ARG A 192 2.91 -11.76 -5.66
N TYR A 193 3.93 -11.83 -6.51
CA TYR A 193 3.85 -11.45 -7.92
C TYR A 193 3.18 -12.52 -8.79
N ASN A 194 2.68 -12.15 -9.98
CA ASN A 194 2.14 -13.09 -10.99
C ASN A 194 3.03 -14.31 -11.21
N VAL A 195 4.35 -14.10 -11.22
CA VAL A 195 5.33 -15.18 -11.42
C VAL A 195 5.17 -16.26 -10.36
N HIS A 196 4.97 -15.90 -9.09
CA HIS A 196 4.78 -16.86 -8.00
C HIS A 196 3.49 -17.68 -8.13
N TYR A 197 2.40 -17.08 -8.62
CA TYR A 197 1.14 -17.81 -8.85
C TYR A 197 1.27 -18.87 -9.96
N ARG A 198 2.21 -18.70 -10.89
CA ARG A 198 2.50 -19.68 -11.95
C ARG A 198 3.32 -20.87 -11.44
N LEU A 199 4.00 -20.74 -10.30
CA LEU A 199 4.83 -21.80 -9.72
C LEU A 199 3.95 -22.74 -8.90
N GLN A 200 3.79 -24.00 -9.35
CA GLN A 200 2.89 -24.95 -8.70
C GLN A 200 3.26 -25.23 -7.23
N TRP A 201 4.56 -25.28 -6.90
CA TRP A 201 5.02 -25.50 -5.52
C TRP A 201 4.66 -24.35 -4.56
N GLN A 202 4.40 -23.14 -5.07
CA GLN A 202 3.98 -21.99 -4.26
C GLN A 202 2.47 -22.01 -3.95
N ARG A 203 1.66 -22.82 -4.65
CA ARG A 203 0.19 -22.84 -4.49
C ARG A 203 -0.24 -23.05 -3.04
N LYS A 204 0.41 -23.96 -2.30
CA LYS A 204 0.11 -24.23 -0.89
C LYS A 204 0.36 -22.99 -0.01
N ALA A 205 1.48 -22.31 -0.21
CA ALA A 205 1.82 -21.10 0.54
C ALA A 205 0.88 -19.94 0.21
N ILE A 206 0.53 -19.76 -1.06
CA ILE A 206 -0.42 -18.72 -1.51
C ILE A 206 -1.82 -18.98 -0.93
N ASN A 207 -2.32 -20.22 -1.00
CA ASN A 207 -3.62 -20.57 -0.42
C ASN A 207 -3.64 -20.37 1.09
N LYS A 208 -2.55 -20.66 1.79
CA LYS A 208 -2.43 -20.37 3.22
C LYS A 208 -2.58 -18.87 3.50
N LEU A 209 -1.91 -17.99 2.74
CA LEU A 209 -2.03 -16.54 2.91
C LEU A 209 -3.44 -16.03 2.62
N ILE A 210 -4.10 -16.56 1.59
CA ILE A 210 -5.49 -16.20 1.26
C ILE A 210 -6.44 -16.67 2.37
N GLU A 211 -6.26 -17.90 2.86
CA GLU A 211 -7.06 -18.47 3.94
C GLU A 211 -6.91 -17.67 5.23
N GLU A 212 -5.68 -17.36 5.64
CA GLU A 212 -5.39 -16.53 6.83
C GLU A 212 -6.05 -15.15 6.71
N ALA A 213 -6.02 -14.52 5.52
CA ALA A 213 -6.68 -13.24 5.30
C ALA A 213 -8.22 -13.33 5.38
N ILE A 214 -8.83 -14.42 4.90
CA ILE A 214 -10.27 -14.65 5.02
C ILE A 214 -10.66 -14.82 6.49
N LEU A 215 -9.88 -15.60 7.25
CA LEU A 215 -10.12 -15.83 8.67
C LEU A 215 -9.92 -14.56 9.50
N GLU A 216 -8.89 -13.77 9.21
CA GLU A 216 -8.68 -12.45 9.82
C GLU A 216 -9.87 -11.52 9.56
N ALA A 217 -10.40 -11.53 8.33
CA ALA A 217 -11.56 -10.73 7.98
C ALA A 217 -12.83 -11.17 8.73
N ASP A 218 -13.04 -12.48 8.87
CA ASP A 218 -14.17 -13.05 9.64
C ASP A 218 -14.09 -12.69 11.12
N GLU A 219 -12.91 -12.83 11.73
CA GLU A 219 -12.65 -12.49 13.13
C GLU A 219 -12.89 -11.00 13.40
N LYS A 220 -12.47 -10.13 12.47
CA LYS A 220 -12.70 -8.69 12.54
C LYS A 220 -14.16 -8.28 12.26
N GLY A 221 -15.04 -9.22 11.90
CA GLY A 221 -16.44 -8.94 11.59
C GLY A 221 -16.64 -8.20 10.26
N ILE A 222 -15.71 -8.31 9.32
CA ILE A 222 -15.81 -7.75 7.97
C ILE A 222 -16.92 -8.50 7.23
N LYS A 223 -17.76 -7.79 6.47
CA LYS A 223 -18.94 -8.39 5.84
C LYS A 223 -18.62 -9.14 4.56
N ILE A 224 -17.65 -8.64 3.77
CA ILE A 224 -17.36 -9.15 2.43
C ILE A 224 -15.85 -9.20 2.20
N VAL A 225 -15.37 -10.32 1.66
CA VAL A 225 -14.02 -10.45 1.09
C VAL A 225 -14.17 -10.80 -0.38
N SER A 226 -13.55 -9.99 -1.25
CA SER A 226 -13.51 -10.21 -2.69
C SER A 226 -12.12 -10.70 -3.10
N LEU A 227 -12.07 -11.87 -3.74
CA LEU A 227 -10.84 -12.46 -4.26
C LEU A 227 -10.47 -11.82 -5.60
N GLY A 228 -9.49 -10.92 -5.56
CA GLY A 228 -8.99 -10.18 -6.71
C GLY A 228 -7.93 -10.93 -7.51
N LEU A 229 -7.84 -10.60 -8.80
CA LEU A 229 -6.80 -11.10 -9.71
C LEU A 229 -6.66 -12.63 -9.69
N LEU A 230 -5.47 -13.20 -9.45
CA LEU A 230 -5.24 -14.63 -9.44
C LEU A 230 -5.64 -15.30 -8.12
N ASN A 231 -6.06 -14.55 -7.10
CA ASN A 231 -6.54 -15.11 -5.83
C ASN A 231 -7.84 -15.90 -6.00
N GLN A 232 -8.63 -15.62 -7.05
CA GLN A 232 -9.85 -16.35 -7.41
C GLN A 232 -9.62 -17.50 -8.41
N GLY A 233 -8.37 -17.93 -8.62
CA GLY A 233 -8.07 -18.96 -9.62
C GLY A 233 -8.80 -20.28 -9.36
N LYS A 234 -9.56 -20.79 -10.34
CA LYS A 234 -10.24 -22.10 -10.25
C LYS A 234 -9.26 -23.24 -9.92
N GLU A 235 -8.12 -23.29 -10.60
CA GLU A 235 -7.06 -24.27 -10.31
C GLU A 235 -6.34 -24.06 -8.97
N LEU A 236 -6.42 -22.84 -8.43
CA LEU A 236 -5.73 -22.49 -7.19
C LEU A 236 -6.58 -22.91 -5.98
N ASN A 237 -7.86 -22.55 -5.96
CA ASN A 237 -8.74 -22.74 -4.80
C ASN A 237 -10.23 -22.88 -5.15
N GLY A 238 -10.55 -23.26 -6.40
CA GLY A 238 -11.95 -23.43 -6.82
C GLY A 238 -12.74 -22.13 -6.83
N ASN A 239 -12.10 -20.98 -7.10
CA ASN A 239 -12.72 -19.65 -6.94
C ASN A 239 -13.14 -19.33 -5.49
N GLY A 240 -12.48 -19.94 -4.51
CA GLY A 240 -12.77 -19.75 -3.09
C GLY A 240 -13.68 -20.82 -2.46
N GLU A 241 -14.26 -21.72 -3.26
CA GLU A 241 -15.11 -22.83 -2.77
C GLU A 241 -14.42 -23.67 -1.69
N VAL A 242 -13.10 -23.89 -1.84
CA VAL A 242 -12.30 -24.65 -0.87
C VAL A 242 -12.35 -24.02 0.53
N TYR A 243 -12.35 -22.69 0.63
CA TYR A 243 -12.38 -22.01 1.94
C TYR A 243 -13.75 -22.07 2.58
N VAL A 244 -14.82 -21.95 1.79
CA VAL A 244 -16.20 -22.09 2.27
C VAL A 244 -16.47 -23.51 2.76
N ALA A 245 -15.99 -24.52 2.03
CA ALA A 245 -16.11 -25.92 2.43
C ALA A 245 -15.32 -26.24 3.70
N LYS A 246 -14.09 -25.69 3.82
CA LYS A 246 -13.21 -25.92 4.97
C LYS A 246 -13.71 -25.21 6.24
N HIS A 247 -14.36 -24.05 6.10
CA HIS A 247 -14.84 -23.22 7.20
C HIS A 247 -16.35 -22.95 7.08
N PRO A 248 -17.21 -23.94 7.38
CA PRO A 248 -18.66 -23.83 7.19
C PRO A 248 -19.34 -22.79 8.10
N LYS A 249 -18.62 -22.26 9.11
CA LYS A 249 -19.10 -21.24 10.05
C LYS A 249 -18.67 -19.81 9.69
N LEU A 250 -18.04 -19.59 8.54
CA LEU A 250 -17.67 -18.23 8.08
C LEU A 250 -18.91 -17.33 8.02
N LYS A 251 -18.83 -16.19 8.69
CA LYS A 251 -19.84 -15.12 8.66
C LYS A 251 -19.56 -14.15 7.52
N VAL A 252 -18.28 -13.97 7.18
CA VAL A 252 -17.84 -13.16 6.04
C VAL A 252 -18.32 -13.76 4.72
N LYS A 253 -18.88 -12.93 3.84
CA LYS A 253 -19.27 -13.34 2.49
C LYS A 253 -18.06 -13.32 1.57
N LEU A 254 -17.66 -14.50 1.09
CA LEU A 254 -16.62 -14.63 0.09
C LEU A 254 -17.20 -14.47 -1.33
N VAL A 255 -16.60 -13.59 -2.13
CA VAL A 255 -16.96 -13.38 -3.53
C VAL A 255 -15.70 -13.35 -4.40
N ASP A 256 -15.82 -13.64 -5.69
CA ASP A 256 -14.70 -13.58 -6.65
C ASP A 256 -14.79 -12.37 -7.62
N GLY A 257 -15.87 -11.59 -7.52
CA GLY A 257 -16.11 -10.42 -8.35
C GLY A 257 -16.44 -10.70 -9.83
N SER A 258 -16.54 -11.97 -10.24
CA SER A 258 -16.75 -12.34 -11.65
C SER A 258 -18.07 -11.78 -12.20
N SER A 259 -19.18 -11.89 -11.46
CA SER A 259 -20.49 -11.40 -11.91
C SER A 259 -20.52 -9.88 -12.10
N LEU A 260 -19.83 -9.13 -11.22
CA LEU A 260 -19.70 -7.68 -11.35
C LEU A 260 -18.87 -7.31 -12.59
N ALA A 261 -17.77 -8.02 -12.84
CA ALA A 261 -16.96 -7.82 -14.04
C ALA A 261 -17.77 -8.07 -15.32
N VAL A 262 -18.56 -9.15 -15.36
CA VAL A 262 -19.48 -9.45 -16.48
C VAL A 262 -20.48 -8.29 -16.68
N ALA A 263 -21.14 -7.85 -15.60
CA ALA A 263 -22.13 -6.78 -15.68
C ALA A 263 -21.53 -5.45 -16.18
N VAL A 264 -20.33 -5.09 -15.70
CA VAL A 264 -19.63 -3.88 -16.14
C VAL A 264 -19.31 -3.94 -17.62
N VAL A 265 -18.76 -5.06 -18.12
CA VAL A 265 -18.48 -5.23 -19.56
C VAL A 265 -19.74 -5.09 -20.39
N LEU A 266 -20.82 -5.79 -20.02
CA LEU A 266 -22.08 -5.75 -20.76
C LEU A 266 -22.72 -4.36 -20.78
N ASN A 267 -22.63 -3.61 -19.68
CA ASN A 267 -23.14 -2.23 -19.60
C ASN A 267 -22.26 -1.21 -20.32
N SER A 268 -21.01 -1.56 -20.63
CA SER A 268 -20.06 -0.69 -21.35
C SER A 268 -20.22 -0.78 -22.86
N ILE A 269 -20.99 -1.76 -23.36
CA ILE A 269 -21.24 -1.94 -24.80
C ILE A 269 -22.26 -0.89 -25.28
N PRO A 270 -21.97 -0.13 -26.35
CA PRO A 270 -22.88 0.86 -26.89
C PRO A 270 -24.26 0.28 -27.24
N LYS A 271 -25.31 1.07 -27.02
CA LYS A 271 -26.66 0.68 -27.44
C LYS A 271 -26.71 0.55 -28.97
N GLY A 272 -27.39 -0.48 -29.47
CA GLY A 272 -27.51 -0.76 -30.90
C GLY A 272 -26.36 -1.61 -31.49
N THR A 273 -25.38 -2.04 -30.70
CA THR A 273 -24.36 -2.99 -31.16
C THR A 273 -25.00 -4.33 -31.54
N SER A 274 -24.85 -4.73 -32.80
CA SER A 274 -25.35 -6.02 -33.34
C SER A 274 -24.27 -7.10 -33.42
N GLN A 275 -22.98 -6.71 -33.45
CA GLN A 275 -21.84 -7.62 -33.57
C GLN A 275 -20.71 -7.22 -32.61
N VAL A 276 -20.07 -8.21 -31.99
CA VAL A 276 -18.94 -8.04 -31.08
C VAL A 276 -17.83 -9.04 -31.44
N LEU A 277 -16.59 -8.55 -31.56
CA LEU A 277 -15.41 -9.41 -31.64
C LEU A 277 -14.85 -9.64 -30.24
N PHE A 278 -14.94 -10.87 -29.74
CA PHE A 278 -14.32 -11.26 -28.48
C PHE A 278 -12.87 -11.71 -28.73
N ARG A 279 -11.92 -11.07 -28.02
CA ARG A 279 -10.49 -11.41 -28.05
C ARG A 279 -10.04 -11.87 -26.67
N GLY A 280 -9.54 -13.10 -26.58
CA GLY A 280 -8.99 -13.65 -25.35
C GLY A 280 -9.27 -15.13 -25.18
N ARG A 281 -8.66 -15.73 -24.15
CA ARG A 281 -8.87 -17.15 -23.84
C ARG A 281 -10.24 -17.37 -23.20
N PRO A 282 -10.91 -18.51 -23.49
CA PRO A 282 -12.12 -18.90 -22.79
C PRO A 282 -11.86 -19.04 -21.29
N CYS A 283 -12.59 -18.31 -20.48
CA CYS A 283 -12.58 -18.38 -19.01
C CYS A 283 -14.01 -18.20 -18.50
N LYS A 284 -14.26 -18.41 -17.20
CA LYS A 284 -15.59 -18.26 -16.60
C LYS A 284 -16.27 -16.93 -16.96
N VAL A 285 -15.54 -15.81 -16.79
CA VAL A 285 -16.03 -14.46 -17.12
C VAL A 285 -16.30 -14.31 -18.61
N ALA A 286 -15.39 -14.77 -19.47
CA ALA A 286 -15.55 -14.72 -20.92
C ALA A 286 -16.80 -15.48 -21.38
N VAL A 287 -16.99 -16.71 -20.87
CA VAL A 287 -18.14 -17.55 -21.20
C VAL A 287 -19.44 -16.89 -20.77
N SER A 288 -19.49 -16.30 -19.56
CA SER A 288 -20.66 -15.56 -19.09
C SER A 288 -20.96 -14.32 -19.95
N ILE A 289 -19.94 -13.56 -20.37
CA ILE A 289 -20.12 -12.41 -21.28
C ILE A 289 -20.67 -12.87 -22.62
N ILE A 290 -20.03 -13.86 -23.26
CA ILE A 290 -20.43 -14.37 -24.57
C ILE A 290 -21.85 -14.91 -24.53
N SER A 291 -22.18 -15.72 -23.51
CA SER A 291 -23.52 -16.27 -23.33
C SER A 291 -24.60 -15.19 -23.20
N GLU A 292 -24.34 -14.15 -22.41
CA GLU A 292 -25.28 -13.05 -22.21
C GLU A 292 -25.42 -12.15 -23.45
N LEU A 293 -24.34 -11.96 -24.23
CA LEU A 293 -24.41 -11.27 -25.52
C LEU A 293 -25.26 -12.04 -26.54
N CYS A 294 -25.02 -13.34 -26.67
CA CYS A 294 -25.83 -14.20 -27.55
C CYS A 294 -27.31 -14.18 -27.13
N ARG A 295 -27.61 -14.19 -25.83
CA ARG A 295 -28.99 -14.10 -25.31
C ARG A 295 -29.67 -12.77 -25.68
N ARG A 296 -28.90 -11.70 -25.85
CA ARG A 296 -29.39 -10.39 -26.32
C ARG A 296 -29.51 -10.29 -27.84
N GLY A 297 -29.25 -11.37 -28.58
CA GLY A 297 -29.28 -11.39 -30.05
C GLY A 297 -28.07 -10.73 -30.69
N ILE A 298 -27.00 -10.49 -29.94
CA ILE A 298 -25.75 -9.90 -30.46
C ILE A 298 -24.87 -11.03 -30.99
N GLN A 299 -24.42 -10.90 -32.24
CA GLN A 299 -23.52 -11.86 -32.87
C GLN A 299 -22.11 -11.72 -32.29
N VAL A 300 -21.55 -12.81 -31.76
CA VAL A 300 -20.19 -12.80 -31.18
C VAL A 300 -19.23 -13.58 -32.08
N SER A 301 -18.22 -12.91 -32.60
CA SER A 301 -17.11 -13.53 -33.31
C SER A 301 -15.95 -13.78 -32.34
N LEU A 302 -15.40 -15.00 -32.33
CA LEU A 302 -14.27 -15.36 -31.46
C LEU A 302 -12.96 -15.26 -32.23
N LYS A 303 -12.00 -14.53 -31.67
CA LYS A 303 -10.59 -14.57 -32.09
C LYS A 303 -9.77 -15.15 -30.95
N LEU A 304 -9.58 -16.46 -31.02
CA LEU A 304 -8.80 -17.28 -30.08
C LEU A 304 -7.30 -17.04 -30.21
#